data_AF-A0A1G0LDL6-F1
#
_entry.id   AF-A0A1G0LDL6-F1
#
_cell.length_a   1.000
_cell.length_b   1.000
_cell.length_c   1.000
_cell.angle_alpha   90.00
_cell.angle_beta   90.00
_cell.angle_gamma   90.00
#
_symmetry.space_group_name_H-M   'P 1'
#
loop_
_entity.id
_entity.type
_entity.pdbx_description
1 polymer ?
#
loop_
_entity_poly.entity_id
_entity_poly.type
_entity_poly.pdbx_seq_one_letter_code
_entity_poly.pdbx_strand_id
1 'polypeptide(L)' 'MTLKLEELTDDQKLEALKIRAKNRGLILNSEAGLFLMHHYPRHMQTLFDALNHLDHVSLAEQRRLTVPFIKKVLGL' A
#
# COMPACT_ATOMS: atom_id res chain seq x y z
N MET A 1 21.11 24.56 -10.03
CA MET A 1 19.87 24.54 -9.23
C MET A 1 19.62 23.10 -8.79
N THR A 2 19.84 22.78 -7.53
CA THR A 2 19.52 21.45 -6.98
C THR A 2 18.01 21.41 -6.67
N LEU A 3 17.24 20.66 -7.46
CA LEU A 3 15.88 20.30 -7.07
C LEU A 3 15.98 19.38 -5.85
N LYS A 4 15.59 19.86 -4.67
CA LYS A 4 15.34 18.99 -3.53
C LYS A 4 13.99 18.33 -3.76
N LEU A 5 13.99 17.02 -3.90
CA LEU A 5 12.77 16.23 -3.93
C LEU A 5 12.15 16.34 -2.53
N GLU A 6 11.05 17.08 -2.39
CA GLU A 6 10.32 17.13 -1.12
C GLU A 6 9.78 15.74 -0.81
N GLU A 7 10.07 15.23 0.38
CA GLU A 7 9.52 13.96 0.83
C GLU A 7 8.00 14.12 0.95
N LEU A 8 7.25 13.15 0.40
CA LEU A 8 5.80 13.14 0.51
C LEU A 8 5.40 13.15 1.99
N THR A 9 4.40 13.96 2.35
CA THR A 9 3.77 13.86 3.66
C THR A 9 3.05 12.52 3.79
N ASP A 10 2.75 12.09 5.01
CA ASP A 10 2.10 10.79 5.23
C ASP A 10 0.71 10.72 4.56
N ASP A 11 -0.04 11.81 4.53
CA ASP A 11 -1.30 11.89 3.78
C ASP A 11 -1.08 11.71 2.26
N GLN A 12 -0.04 12.33 1.71
CA GLN A 12 0.30 12.18 0.29
C GLN A 12 0.78 10.77 -0.04
N LYS A 13 1.50 10.10 0.87
CA LYS A 13 1.88 8.69 0.72
C LYS A 13 0.65 7.79 0.73
N LEU A 14 -0.29 8.04 1.64
CA LEU A 14 -1.54 7.27 1.73
C LEU A 14 -2.36 7.40 0.44
N GLU A 15 -2.52 8.62 -0.07
CA GLU A 15 -3.22 8.85 -1.34
C GLU A 15 -2.47 8.22 -2.53
N ALA A 16 -1.14 8.32 -2.57
CA ALA A 16 -0.34 7.64 -3.60
C ALA A 16 -0.53 6.12 -3.58
N LEU A 17 -0.60 5.50 -2.39
CA LEU A 17 -0.88 4.07 -2.22
C LEU A 17 -2.29 3.72 -2.71
N LYS A 18 -3.29 4.50 -2.35
CA LYS A 18 -4.69 4.29 -2.78
C LYS A 18 -4.86 4.41 -4.28
N ILE A 19 -4.25 5.43 -4.90
CA ILE A 19 -4.25 5.62 -6.35
C ILE A 19 -3.59 4.41 -7.03
N ARG A 20 -2.45 3.95 -6.52
CA ARG A 20 -1.73 2.81 -7.12
C ARG A 20 -2.49 1.50 -6.96
N ALA A 21 -3.13 1.28 -5.82
CA ALA A 21 -4.04 0.15 -5.60
C ALA A 21 -5.19 0.18 -6.63
N LYS A 22 -5.84 1.34 -6.79
CA LYS A 22 -6.93 1.53 -7.74
C LYS A 22 -6.51 1.26 -9.19
N ASN A 23 -5.31 1.69 -9.59
CA ASN A 23 -4.77 1.43 -10.92
C ASN A 23 -4.53 -0.06 -11.20
N ARG A 24 -4.47 -0.90 -10.16
CA ARG A 24 -4.37 -2.37 -10.25
C ARG A 24 -5.72 -3.08 -10.12
N GLY A 25 -6.82 -2.33 -10.01
CA GLY A 25 -8.15 -2.89 -9.74
C GLY A 25 -8.39 -3.24 -8.27
N LEU A 26 -7.49 -2.84 -7.38
CA LEU A 26 -7.60 -3.08 -5.94
C LEU A 26 -8.27 -1.89 -5.25
N ILE A 27 -9.09 -2.20 -4.24
CA ILE A 27 -9.66 -1.19 -3.35
C ILE A 27 -8.87 -1.24 -2.04
N LEU A 28 -7.96 -0.30 -1.86
CA LEU A 28 -7.26 -0.07 -0.60
C LEU A 28 -8.03 0.97 0.21
N ASN A 29 -8.56 0.57 1.37
CA ASN A 29 -9.17 1.51 2.30
C ASN A 29 -8.11 2.26 3.11
N SER A 30 -8.48 3.41 3.69
CA SER A 30 -7.54 4.24 4.45
C SER A 30 -6.92 3.49 5.63
N GLU A 31 -7.70 2.64 6.31
CA GLU A 31 -7.22 1.85 7.44
C GLU A 31 -6.12 0.84 7.05
N ALA A 32 -6.31 0.10 5.95
CA ALA A 32 -5.31 -0.81 5.40
C ALA A 32 -4.07 -0.06 4.88
N GLY A 33 -4.27 1.10 4.26
CA GLY A 33 -3.17 1.93 3.80
C GLY A 33 -2.33 2.47 4.97
N LEU A 34 -2.97 2.97 6.01
CA LEU A 34 -2.31 3.41 7.25
C LEU A 34 -1.60 2.24 7.94
N PHE A 35 -2.22 1.05 7.98
CA PHE A 35 -1.60 -0.14 8.52
C PHE A 35 -0.30 -0.51 7.80
N LEU A 36 -0.32 -0.49 6.45
CA LEU A 36 0.88 -0.72 5.65
C LEU A 36 1.94 0.35 5.90
N MET A 37 1.56 1.62 5.98
CA MET A 37 2.48 2.72 6.25
C MET A 37 3.10 2.64 7.66
N HIS A 38 2.35 2.22 8.67
CA HIS A 38 2.88 2.01 10.02
C HIS A 38 3.91 0.88 10.08
N HIS A 39 3.70 -0.20 9.32
CA HIS A 39 4.64 -1.31 9.26
C HIS A 39 5.83 -1.07 8.31
N TYR A 40 5.67 -0.20 7.30
CA TYR A 40 6.71 0.13 6.31
C TYR A 40 6.87 1.66 6.12
N PRO A 41 7.31 2.39 7.16
CA PRO A 41 7.22 3.86 7.17
C PRO A 41 8.21 4.59 6.24
N ARG A 42 9.32 3.95 5.84
CA ARG A 42 10.47 4.64 5.22
C ARG A 42 10.78 4.27 3.77
N HIS A 43 10.08 3.29 3.20
CA HIS A 43 10.38 2.81 1.85
C HIS A 43 9.11 2.63 1.02
N MET A 44 8.78 3.66 0.21
CA MET A 44 7.74 3.59 -0.82
C MET A 44 7.91 2.37 -1.73
N GLN A 45 9.16 1.98 -2.00
CA GLN A 45 9.46 0.78 -2.79
C GLN A 45 8.96 -0.50 -2.11
N THR A 46 9.24 -0.68 -0.80
CA THR A 46 8.75 -1.83 -0.03
C THR A 46 7.23 -1.84 0.07
N LEU A 47 6.60 -0.67 0.24
CA LEU A 47 5.14 -0.54 0.23
C LEU A 47 4.55 -0.99 -1.11
N PHE A 48 5.20 -0.64 -2.23
CA PHE A 48 4.77 -1.06 -3.56
C PHE A 48 4.97 -2.55 -3.78
N ASP A 49 6.07 -3.13 -3.32
CA ASP A 49 6.31 -4.57 -3.43
C ASP A 49 5.29 -5.36 -2.61
N ALA A 50 4.97 -4.90 -1.40
CA ALA A 50 3.89 -5.46 -0.59
C ALA A 50 2.54 -5.35 -1.31
N LEU A 51 2.24 -4.20 -1.93
CA LEU A 51 1.02 -4.01 -2.74
C LEU A 51 0.96 -4.95 -3.94
N ASN A 52 2.09 -5.19 -4.63
CA ASN A 52 2.16 -6.13 -5.75
C ASN A 52 1.90 -7.58 -5.30
N HIS A 53 2.42 -7.95 -4.13
CA HIS A 53 2.18 -9.28 -3.56
C HIS A 53 0.71 -9.44 -3.15
N LEU A 54 0.16 -8.44 -2.47
CA LEU A 54 -1.25 -8.39 -2.08
C LEU A 54 -2.18 -8.43 -3.30
N ASP A 55 -1.83 -7.73 -4.38
CA ASP A 55 -2.54 -7.76 -5.67
C ASP A 55 -2.71 -9.19 -6.17
N HIS A 56 -1.59 -9.91 -6.31
CA HIS A 56 -1.57 -11.27 -6.82
C HIS A 56 -2.43 -12.23 -5.96
N VAL A 57 -2.30 -12.15 -4.64
CA VAL A 57 -3.06 -13.01 -3.72
C VAL A 57 -4.53 -12.61 -3.69
N SER A 58 -4.84 -11.31 -3.75
CA SER A 58 -6.22 -10.81 -3.73
C SER A 58 -6.99 -11.18 -4.99
N LEU A 59 -6.33 -11.22 -6.15
CA LEU A 59 -6.88 -11.71 -7.41
C LEU A 59 -7.14 -13.22 -7.34
N ALA A 60 -6.22 -14.00 -6.77
CA ALA A 60 -6.38 -15.44 -6.58
C ALA A 60 -7.53 -15.77 -5.61
N GLU A 61 -7.67 -15.03 -4.51
CA GLU A 61 -8.76 -15.23 -3.53
C GLU A 61 -10.06 -14.48 -3.88
N GLN A 62 -10.06 -13.63 -4.92
CA GLN A 62 -11.14 -12.69 -5.26
C GLN A 62 -11.63 -11.86 -4.06
N ARG A 63 -10.69 -11.35 -3.24
CA ARG A 63 -10.97 -10.65 -1.99
C ARG A 63 -10.50 -9.21 -2.00
N ARG A 64 -11.17 -8.36 -1.20
CA ARG A 64 -10.76 -6.96 -0.99
C ARG A 64 -9.59 -6.88 -0.01
N LEU A 65 -8.73 -5.88 -0.20
CA LEU A 65 -7.65 -5.58 0.73
C LEU A 65 -8.23 -4.97 2.01
N THR A 66 -8.17 -5.75 3.09
CA THR A 66 -8.57 -5.35 4.44
C THR A 66 -7.41 -5.61 5.38
N VAL A 67 -7.38 -4.94 6.55
CA VAL A 67 -6.31 -5.16 7.55
C VAL A 67 -6.13 -6.65 7.90
N PRO A 68 -7.19 -7.44 8.15
CA PRO A 68 -7.04 -8.88 8.41
C PRO A 68 -6.44 -9.66 7.24
N PHE A 69 -6.81 -9.31 6.00
CA PHE A 69 -6.25 -9.95 4.81
C PHE A 69 -4.76 -9.63 4.66
N ILE A 70 -4.38 -8.36 4.85
CA ILE A 70 -2.98 -7.93 4.77
C ILE A 70 -2.12 -8.63 5.81
N LYS A 71 -2.61 -8.72 7.06
CA LYS A 71 -1.96 -9.49 8.12
C LYS A 71 -1.74 -10.95 7.74
N LYS A 72 -2.80 -11.60 7.25
CA LYS A 72 -2.74 -13.00 6.78
C LYS A 72 -1.69 -13.19 5.68
N VAL A 73 -1.64 -12.31 4.69
CA VAL A 73 -0.77 -12.45 3.51
C VAL A 73 0.68 -12.08 3.82
N LEU A 74 0.91 -11.01 4.58
CA LEU A 74 2.25 -10.54 4.94
C LEU A 74 2.83 -11.25 6.17
N GLY A 75 2.06 -12.11 6.84
CA GLY A 75 2.49 -12.82 8.06
C GLY A 75 2.71 -11.88 9.26
N LEU A 76 1.91 -10.81 9.35
CA LEU A 76 1.96 -9.79 10.42
C LEU A 76 0.88 -9.99 11.48
#